data_AF-A0A6H0T7U2-F1
#
_entry.id   AF-A0A6H0T7U2-F1
#
_cell.length_a   1.000
_cell.length_b   1.000
_cell.length_c   1.000
_cell.angle_alpha   90.00
_cell.angle_beta   90.00
_cell.angle_gamma   90.00
#
_symmetry.space_group_name_H-M   'P 1'
#
loop_
_entity.id
_entity.type
_entity.pdbx_description
1 polymer ?
#
loop_
_entity_poly.entity_id
_entity_poly.type
_entity_poly.pdbx_seq_one_letter_code
_entity_poly.pdbx_strand_id
1 'polypeptide(L)'
;MKKSLLTLLIASSLALSACDDKAVQAQNTQLSQEISQKDQTITKLNSELTALKSEVEKLKAELKANQLAAADNLSAIFVKEQILFEKSVVGLLEDKEQLAELEKEITDKNSDDWKWQTQTPIEYQVSSLTTGIDWLDKLLIDQVFDYFSVAGSEGNPEVKIQNKQQLTSLLDKWVANAVEEAKAFRSIGQTFDLDLNFLHQKENMATFTLFSHTYAGGAHGVYSTNYIVVDLKNKKKISLDDLFTKDNQAKLKERLWESYEARSRDDNGQMHNTWVEKAEFRVPDNFYFSDTGIHFVYSVYELGSFAEGEIELDFMWQELNPLLNKAYQKELKESKFR
;
A
#
# COMPACT_ATOMS: atom_id res chain seq x y z
N MET A 1 0.03 -45.03 26.34
CA MET A 1 0.55 -46.36 26.73
C MET A 1 2.08 -46.35 26.69
N LYS A 2 2.73 -46.10 27.83
CA LYS A 2 4.12 -46.49 28.11
C LYS A 2 4.13 -46.92 29.56
N LYS A 3 4.21 -48.23 29.79
CA LYS A 3 4.34 -48.81 31.13
C LYS A 3 5.71 -48.36 31.66
N SER A 4 5.74 -47.54 32.71
CA SER A 4 6.98 -47.24 33.43
C SER A 4 7.34 -48.48 34.24
N LEU A 5 8.27 -49.27 33.70
CA LEU A 5 8.97 -50.33 34.42
C LEU A 5 10.03 -49.65 35.30
N LEU A 6 9.66 -49.31 36.54
CA LEU A 6 10.65 -49.05 37.58
C LEU A 6 10.90 -50.36 38.33
N THR A 7 11.79 -51.18 37.77
CA THR A 7 12.31 -52.37 38.43
C THR A 7 13.32 -51.91 39.47
N LEU A 8 12.92 -51.77 40.74
CA LEU A 8 13.89 -51.63 41.82
C LEU A 8 14.47 -53.01 42.14
N LEU A 9 15.71 -53.23 41.71
CA LEU A 9 16.54 -54.37 42.08
C LEU A 9 16.83 -54.33 43.58
N ILE A 10 16.31 -55.31 44.32
CA ILE A 10 16.70 -55.59 45.71
C ILE A 10 17.81 -56.65 45.66
N ALA A 11 19.04 -56.23 45.89
CA ALA A 11 20.18 -57.09 46.25
C ALA A 11 21.15 -56.22 47.06
N SER A 12 21.74 -56.60 48.19
CA SER A 12 21.78 -57.86 48.94
C SER A 12 22.47 -57.57 50.28
N SER A 13 21.95 -58.16 51.37
CA SER A 13 22.61 -58.59 52.62
C SER A 13 23.77 -57.77 53.23
N LEU A 14 23.57 -57.26 54.45
CA LEU A 14 24.53 -57.32 55.55
C LEU A 14 23.77 -57.24 56.89
N ALA A 15 23.91 -58.28 57.71
CA ALA A 15 23.34 -58.35 59.05
C ALA A 15 24.21 -57.56 60.05
N LEU A 16 23.59 -56.72 60.89
CA LEU A 16 23.88 -56.48 62.32
C LEU A 16 23.16 -55.22 62.84
N SER A 17 21.98 -55.42 63.45
CA SER A 17 21.48 -54.79 64.69
C SER A 17 19.95 -54.70 64.66
N ALA A 18 19.28 -55.44 65.55
CA ALA A 18 17.82 -55.62 65.57
C ALA A 18 17.03 -54.39 66.08
N CYS A 19 17.61 -53.18 66.00
CA CYS A 19 16.93 -51.91 66.26
C CYS A 19 16.72 -51.07 64.98
N ASP A 20 17.35 -51.40 63.84
CA ASP A 20 17.27 -50.60 62.60
C ASP A 20 16.18 -51.05 61.60
N ASP A 21 15.72 -52.31 61.67
CA ASP A 21 14.75 -52.86 60.70
C ASP A 21 13.39 -52.14 60.71
N LYS A 22 12.91 -51.70 61.89
CA LYS A 22 11.66 -50.93 61.98
C LYS A 22 11.79 -49.54 61.37
N ALA A 23 12.95 -48.90 61.49
CA ALA A 23 13.20 -47.58 60.91
C ALA A 23 13.26 -47.66 59.39
N VAL A 24 13.96 -48.67 58.84
CA VAL A 24 14.03 -48.94 57.40
C VAL A 24 12.65 -49.31 56.83
N GLN A 25 11.87 -50.12 57.54
CA GLN A 25 10.52 -50.51 57.10
C GLN A 25 9.52 -49.34 57.14
N ALA A 26 9.62 -48.46 58.14
CA ALA A 26 8.86 -47.22 58.20
C ALA A 26 9.25 -46.25 57.07
N GLN A 27 10.54 -46.10 56.79
CA GLN A 27 11.04 -45.26 55.70
C GLN A 27 10.60 -45.78 54.32
N ASN A 28 10.64 -47.09 54.09
CA ASN A 28 10.16 -47.71 52.84
C ASN A 28 8.65 -47.55 52.66
N THR A 29 7.88 -47.61 53.75
CA THR A 29 6.43 -47.36 53.73
C THR A 29 6.14 -45.90 53.39
N GLN A 30 6.88 -44.96 53.99
CA GLN A 30 6.78 -43.53 53.71
C GLN A 30 7.15 -43.20 52.25
N LEU A 31 8.26 -43.75 51.72
CA LEU A 31 8.63 -43.59 50.31
C LEU A 31 7.56 -44.14 49.36
N SER A 32 6.98 -45.30 49.69
CA SER A 32 5.92 -45.90 48.86
C SER A 32 4.65 -45.04 48.84
N GLN A 33 4.31 -44.40 49.97
CA GLN A 33 3.21 -43.44 50.05
C GLN A 33 3.50 -42.16 49.24
N GLU A 34 4.72 -41.62 49.32
CA GLU A 34 5.13 -40.46 48.52
C GLU A 34 5.12 -40.76 47.02
N ILE A 35 5.59 -41.94 46.60
CA ILE A 35 5.55 -42.36 45.20
C ILE A 35 4.10 -42.45 44.71
N SER A 36 3.22 -43.07 45.50
CA SER A 36 1.79 -43.15 45.17
C SER A 36 1.12 -41.78 45.05
N GLN A 37 1.44 -40.84 45.95
CA GLN A 37 0.96 -39.45 45.87
C GLN A 37 1.51 -38.72 44.64
N LYS A 38 2.77 -38.93 44.29
CA LYS A 38 3.37 -38.34 43.09
C LYS A 38 2.75 -38.91 41.82
N ASP A 39 2.45 -40.20 41.76
CA ASP A 39 1.79 -40.84 40.62
C ASP A 39 0.34 -40.33 40.43
N GLN A 40 -0.39 -40.14 41.53
CA GLN A 40 -1.71 -39.50 41.50
C GLN A 40 -1.61 -38.05 40.99
N THR A 41 -0.60 -37.31 41.45
CA THR A 41 -0.34 -35.94 41.00
C THR A 41 -0.02 -35.87 39.52
N ILE A 42 0.87 -36.75 39.02
CA ILE A 42 1.23 -36.86 37.60
C ILE A 42 0.00 -37.21 36.76
N THR A 43 -0.85 -38.12 37.24
CA THR A 43 -2.09 -38.50 36.55
C THR A 43 -3.04 -37.29 36.44
N LYS A 44 -3.20 -36.54 37.53
CA LYS A 44 -4.02 -35.32 37.55
C LYS A 44 -3.47 -34.27 36.57
N LEU A 45 -2.17 -33.96 36.63
CA LEU A 45 -1.53 -32.99 35.73
C LEU A 45 -1.65 -33.39 34.25
N ASN A 46 -1.53 -34.67 33.93
CA ASN A 46 -1.71 -35.15 32.55
C ASN A 46 -3.16 -34.98 32.06
N SER A 47 -4.15 -35.16 32.94
CA SER A 47 -5.56 -34.92 32.61
C SER A 47 -5.84 -33.44 32.37
N GLU A 48 -5.30 -32.56 33.23
CA GLU A 48 -5.41 -31.10 33.10
C GLU A 48 -4.72 -30.61 31.82
N LEU A 49 -3.53 -31.12 31.51
CA LEU A 49 -2.81 -30.78 30.27
C LEU A 49 -3.61 -31.18 29.02
N THR A 50 -4.30 -32.32 29.06
CA THR A 50 -5.12 -32.78 27.94
C THR A 50 -6.36 -31.91 27.77
N ALA A 51 -7.02 -31.52 28.86
CA ALA A 51 -8.14 -30.59 28.85
C ALA A 51 -7.72 -29.23 28.30
N LEU A 52 -6.60 -28.69 28.76
CA LEU A 52 -6.07 -27.40 28.31
C LEU A 52 -5.74 -27.40 26.81
N LYS A 53 -5.15 -28.49 26.30
CA LYS A 53 -4.89 -28.65 24.86
C LYS A 53 -6.18 -28.65 24.05
N SER A 54 -7.21 -29.35 24.52
CA SER A 54 -8.52 -29.36 23.86
C SER A 54 -9.17 -27.96 23.86
N GLU A 55 -9.03 -27.23 24.96
CA GLU A 55 -9.58 -25.87 25.08
C GLU A 55 -8.84 -24.87 24.19
N VAL A 56 -7.52 -24.99 24.06
CA VAL A 56 -6.72 -24.19 23.11
C VAL A 56 -7.17 -24.44 21.66
N GLU A 57 -7.39 -25.69 21.27
CA GLU A 57 -7.86 -26.00 19.90
C GLU A 57 -9.29 -25.49 19.66
N LYS A 58 -10.16 -25.55 20.67
CA LYS A 58 -11.49 -24.95 20.62
C LYS A 58 -11.44 -23.43 20.47
N LEU A 59 -10.64 -22.75 21.30
CA LEU A 59 -10.46 -21.29 21.23
C LEU A 59 -9.84 -20.85 19.90
N LYS A 60 -8.94 -21.62 19.30
CA LYS A 60 -8.43 -21.37 17.94
C LYS A 60 -9.53 -21.46 16.89
N ALA A 61 -10.40 -22.47 17.00
CA ALA A 61 -11.53 -22.63 16.09
C ALA A 61 -12.54 -21.49 16.24
N GLU A 62 -12.85 -21.08 17.47
CA GLU A 62 -13.72 -19.94 17.78
C GLU A 62 -13.13 -18.62 17.31
N LEU A 63 -11.82 -18.39 17.52
CA LEU A 63 -11.12 -17.22 16.99
C LEU A 63 -11.22 -17.16 15.46
N LYS A 64 -10.99 -18.28 14.78
CA LYS A 64 -11.10 -18.38 13.32
C LYS A 64 -12.53 -18.11 12.85
N ALA A 65 -13.54 -18.66 13.55
CA ALA A 65 -14.96 -18.43 13.24
C ALA A 65 -15.36 -16.96 13.46
N ASN A 66 -14.90 -16.33 14.55
CA ASN A 66 -15.14 -14.92 14.84
C ASN A 66 -14.45 -13.99 13.84
N GLN A 67 -13.24 -14.34 13.38
CA GLN A 67 -12.54 -13.62 12.32
C GLN A 67 -13.26 -13.74 10.96
N LEU A 68 -13.86 -14.90 10.67
CA LEU A 68 -14.69 -15.11 9.48
C LEU A 68 -16.00 -14.30 9.58
N ALA A 69 -16.69 -14.34 10.72
CA ALA A 69 -17.93 -13.59 10.95
C ALA A 69 -17.73 -12.05 10.95
N ALA A 70 -16.55 -11.57 11.37
CA ALA A 70 -16.21 -10.15 11.28
C ALA A 70 -15.86 -9.71 9.85
N ALA A 71 -15.43 -10.63 8.98
CA ALA A 71 -15.16 -10.33 7.57
C ALA A 71 -16.46 -10.17 6.75
N ASP A 72 -17.57 -10.78 7.17
CA ASP A 72 -18.87 -10.70 6.50
C ASP A 72 -19.66 -9.41 6.85
N ASN A 73 -19.14 -8.58 7.76
CA ASN A 73 -19.75 -7.33 8.22
C ASN A 73 -18.75 -6.14 8.10
N LEU A 74 -18.02 -6.04 6.99
CA LEU A 74 -17.29 -4.83 6.69
C LEU A 74 -18.28 -3.72 6.32
N SER A 75 -18.41 -2.73 7.21
CA SER A 75 -19.19 -1.54 6.96
C SER A 75 -18.74 -0.84 5.67
N ALA A 76 -19.70 -0.26 4.95
CA ALA A 76 -19.39 0.64 3.85
C ALA A 76 -18.46 1.76 4.34
N ILE A 77 -17.43 2.07 3.56
CA ILE A 77 -16.53 3.19 3.83
C ILE A 77 -17.24 4.48 3.45
N PHE A 78 -17.26 5.41 4.39
CA PHE A 78 -17.66 6.79 4.14
C PHE A 78 -16.43 7.67 4.27
N VAL A 79 -16.21 8.54 3.30
CA VAL A 79 -15.05 9.43 3.29
C VAL A 79 -15.45 10.88 3.48
N LYS A 80 -14.56 11.65 4.08
CA LYS A 80 -14.60 13.12 4.11
C LYS A 80 -13.25 13.65 3.71
N GLU A 81 -13.26 14.68 2.87
CA GLU A 81 -12.05 15.40 2.48
C GLU A 81 -11.33 15.98 3.69
N GLN A 82 -10.00 15.93 3.65
CA GLN A 82 -9.10 16.52 4.62
C GLN A 82 -8.02 17.32 3.89
N ILE A 83 -8.13 18.64 3.94
CA ILE A 83 -7.10 19.53 3.38
C ILE A 83 -5.83 19.46 4.26
N LEU A 84 -4.73 19.05 3.65
CA LEU A 84 -3.42 18.96 4.30
C LEU A 84 -2.60 20.23 4.09
N PHE A 85 -2.71 20.85 2.92
CA PHE A 85 -2.07 22.11 2.57
C PHE A 85 -2.90 22.85 1.54
N GLU A 86 -2.99 24.17 1.67
CA GLU A 86 -3.63 25.03 0.68
C GLU A 86 -2.93 26.39 0.77
N LYS A 87 -2.48 26.91 -0.37
CA LYS A 87 -1.85 28.22 -0.46
C LYS A 87 -2.08 28.83 -1.83
N SER A 88 -2.62 30.03 -1.85
CA SER A 88 -2.77 30.85 -3.05
C SER A 88 -2.06 32.19 -2.79
N VAL A 89 -1.11 32.52 -3.66
CA VAL A 89 -0.35 33.79 -3.63
C VAL A 89 -0.18 34.32 -5.04
N VAL A 90 0.16 35.61 -5.15
CA VAL A 90 0.49 36.23 -6.43
C VAL A 90 1.96 36.64 -6.40
N GLY A 91 2.75 36.07 -7.30
CA GLY A 91 4.12 36.52 -7.58
C GLY A 91 4.10 37.74 -8.48
N LEU A 92 5.01 38.69 -8.25
CA LEU A 92 5.12 39.92 -9.03
C LEU A 92 6.45 39.94 -9.77
N LEU A 93 6.43 40.24 -11.06
CA LEU A 93 7.62 40.44 -11.86
C LEU A 93 8.42 41.64 -11.33
N GLU A 94 9.71 41.42 -11.02
CA GLU A 94 10.64 42.45 -10.53
C GLU A 94 11.81 42.68 -11.49
N ASP A 95 11.97 41.83 -12.51
CA ASP A 95 13.01 41.99 -13.52
C ASP A 95 12.85 43.29 -14.31
N LYS A 96 13.83 44.20 -14.17
CA LYS A 96 13.75 45.56 -14.72
C LYS A 96 13.79 45.60 -16.24
N GLU A 97 14.54 44.68 -16.85
CA GLU A 97 14.66 44.63 -18.31
C GLU A 97 13.34 44.20 -18.95
N GLN A 98 12.74 43.11 -18.45
CA GLN A 98 11.43 42.66 -18.89
C GLN A 98 10.33 43.68 -18.59
N LEU A 99 10.35 44.35 -17.43
CA LEU A 99 9.39 45.40 -17.13
C LEU A 99 9.53 46.58 -18.12
N ALA A 100 10.75 47.02 -18.39
CA ALA A 100 11.00 48.12 -19.33
C ALA A 100 10.61 47.75 -20.78
N GLU A 101 10.73 46.48 -21.17
CA GLU A 101 10.21 45.99 -22.44
C GLU A 101 8.68 46.00 -22.47
N LEU A 102 8.03 45.49 -21.43
CA LEU A 102 6.57 45.45 -21.32
C LEU A 102 5.97 46.86 -21.34
N GLU A 103 6.61 47.82 -20.69
CA GLU A 103 6.18 49.23 -20.67
C GLU A 103 6.23 49.90 -22.06
N LYS A 104 6.98 49.35 -23.03
CA LYS A 104 6.93 49.82 -24.43
C LYS A 104 5.69 49.34 -25.17
N GLU A 105 5.14 48.19 -24.75
CA GLU A 105 3.99 47.53 -25.38
C GLU A 105 2.68 47.90 -24.70
N ILE A 106 2.69 47.98 -23.36
CA ILE A 106 1.51 48.16 -22.51
C ILE A 106 1.74 49.38 -21.62
N THR A 107 1.06 50.47 -21.95
CA THR A 107 1.20 51.75 -21.22
C THR A 107 0.25 51.88 -20.03
N ASP A 108 -0.91 51.21 -20.08
CA ASP A 108 -1.88 51.21 -18.97
C ASP A 108 -1.57 50.09 -17.98
N LYS A 109 -0.93 50.44 -16.86
CA LYS A 109 -0.56 49.51 -15.79
C LYS A 109 -1.75 48.97 -14.98
N ASN A 110 -2.95 49.49 -15.21
CA ASN A 110 -4.17 48.97 -14.59
C ASN A 110 -4.91 47.99 -15.51
N SER A 111 -4.49 47.87 -16.77
CA SER A 111 -5.07 46.93 -17.73
C SER A 111 -4.88 45.49 -17.28
N ASP A 112 -5.77 44.62 -17.74
CA ASP A 112 -5.65 43.19 -17.47
C ASP A 112 -4.41 42.61 -18.18
N ASP A 113 -4.05 43.11 -19.36
CA ASP A 113 -2.82 42.70 -20.06
C ASP A 113 -1.56 42.96 -19.22
N TRP A 114 -1.48 44.13 -18.56
CA TRP A 114 -0.38 44.42 -17.62
C TRP A 114 -0.37 43.43 -16.47
N LYS A 115 -1.54 43.16 -15.86
CA LYS A 115 -1.63 42.22 -14.73
C LYS A 115 -1.24 40.81 -15.16
N TRP A 116 -1.75 40.29 -16.27
CA TRP A 116 -1.43 38.95 -16.78
C TRP A 116 0.06 38.77 -17.11
N GLN A 117 0.75 39.85 -17.47
CA GLN A 117 2.17 39.83 -17.83
C GLN A 117 3.11 40.10 -16.64
N THR A 118 2.60 40.67 -15.54
CA THR A 118 3.40 41.06 -14.36
C THR A 118 3.00 40.36 -13.07
N GLN A 119 1.88 39.65 -13.06
CA GLN A 119 1.36 38.90 -11.92
C GLN A 119 1.24 37.44 -12.30
N THR A 120 1.88 36.58 -11.51
CA THR A 120 1.80 35.13 -11.64
C THR A 120 0.95 34.58 -10.50
N PRO A 121 -0.28 34.08 -10.75
CA PRO A 121 -1.02 33.31 -9.77
C PRO A 121 -0.26 32.02 -9.42
N ILE A 122 -0.11 31.73 -8.12
CA ILE A 122 0.60 30.55 -7.61
C ILE A 122 -0.32 29.83 -6.64
N GLU A 123 -0.76 28.62 -7.00
CA GLU A 123 -1.78 27.87 -6.26
C GLU A 123 -1.31 26.44 -5.96
N TYR A 124 -1.27 26.09 -4.67
CA TYR A 124 -0.80 24.78 -4.22
C TYR A 124 -1.84 24.18 -3.29
N GLN A 125 -2.36 23.02 -3.65
CA GLN A 125 -3.35 22.28 -2.87
C GLN A 125 -2.92 20.82 -2.68
N VAL A 126 -3.03 20.33 -1.45
CA VAL A 126 -2.83 18.92 -1.12
C VAL A 126 -3.96 18.47 -0.20
N SER A 127 -4.72 17.47 -0.65
CA SER A 127 -5.84 16.90 0.09
C SER A 127 -5.66 15.39 0.32
N SER A 128 -6.25 14.91 1.42
CA SER A 128 -6.40 13.50 1.73
C SER A 128 -7.85 13.20 2.13
N LEU A 129 -8.11 12.00 2.64
CA LEU A 129 -9.42 11.59 3.14
C LEU A 129 -9.34 11.09 4.57
N THR A 130 -10.44 11.29 5.30
CA THR A 130 -10.72 10.61 6.56
C THR A 130 -11.91 9.67 6.37
N THR A 131 -11.80 8.49 6.95
CA THR A 131 -12.79 7.40 6.90
C THR A 131 -13.40 7.13 8.27
N GLY A 132 -12.79 7.67 9.34
CA GLY A 132 -13.15 7.35 10.72
C GLY A 132 -12.61 5.99 11.17
N ILE A 133 -11.73 5.37 10.38
CA ILE A 133 -11.07 4.10 10.66
C ILE A 133 -9.56 4.36 10.78
N ASP A 134 -9.04 4.44 12.01
CA ASP A 134 -7.67 4.92 12.30
C ASP A 134 -6.57 4.29 11.44
N TRP A 135 -6.61 2.97 11.22
CA TRP A 135 -5.58 2.28 10.43
C TRP A 135 -5.64 2.64 8.95
N LEU A 136 -6.85 2.87 8.44
CA LEU A 136 -7.07 3.23 7.03
C LEU A 136 -6.72 4.71 6.83
N ASP A 137 -7.14 5.58 7.75
CA ASP A 137 -6.78 7.01 7.73
C ASP A 137 -5.26 7.18 7.77
N LYS A 138 -4.58 6.40 8.62
CA LYS A 138 -3.11 6.37 8.63
C LYS A 138 -2.54 5.90 7.28
N LEU A 139 -3.04 4.81 6.71
CA LEU A 139 -2.56 4.30 5.42
C LEU A 139 -2.71 5.35 4.32
N LEU A 140 -3.86 6.02 4.23
CA LEU A 140 -4.15 7.04 3.21
C LEU A 140 -3.25 8.26 3.38
N ILE A 141 -3.04 8.74 4.61
CA ILE A 141 -2.09 9.83 4.88
C ILE A 141 -0.65 9.43 4.54
N ASP A 142 -0.26 8.19 4.83
CA ASP A 142 1.08 7.69 4.51
C ASP A 142 1.28 7.66 2.98
N GLN A 143 0.25 7.35 2.17
CA GLN A 143 0.36 7.44 0.71
C GLN A 143 0.62 8.86 0.21
N VAL A 144 0.01 9.87 0.83
CA VAL A 144 0.30 11.28 0.52
C VAL A 144 1.72 11.64 0.93
N PHE A 145 2.20 11.19 2.09
CA PHE A 145 3.56 11.48 2.54
C PHE A 145 4.63 10.75 1.71
N ASP A 146 4.35 9.53 1.27
CA ASP A 146 5.22 8.75 0.40
C ASP A 146 5.42 9.46 -0.95
N TYR A 147 4.39 10.13 -1.50
CA TYR A 147 4.49 10.90 -2.74
C TYR A 147 5.58 11.99 -2.68
N PHE A 148 5.71 12.68 -1.53
CA PHE A 148 6.73 13.72 -1.34
C PHE A 148 8.07 13.19 -0.84
N SER A 149 8.15 11.90 -0.54
CA SER A 149 9.37 11.30 -0.01
C SER A 149 10.30 10.92 -1.17
N VAL A 150 11.53 11.45 -1.14
CA VAL A 150 12.52 11.22 -2.20
C VAL A 150 13.55 10.23 -1.68
N ALA A 151 13.73 9.12 -2.41
CA ALA A 151 14.79 8.16 -2.14
C ALA A 151 16.16 8.85 -2.26
N GLY A 152 17.05 8.60 -1.31
CA GLY A 152 18.40 9.16 -1.34
C GLY A 152 19.18 8.68 -2.58
N SER A 153 19.99 9.57 -3.15
CA SER A 153 20.92 9.27 -4.24
C SER A 153 22.32 9.79 -3.91
N GLU A 154 23.34 9.42 -4.70
CA GLU A 154 24.70 9.91 -4.46
C GLU A 154 24.73 11.45 -4.47
N GLY A 155 25.04 12.04 -3.31
CA GLY A 155 25.09 13.49 -3.11
C GLY A 155 23.78 14.13 -2.61
N ASN A 156 22.66 13.41 -2.60
CA ASN A 156 21.36 13.92 -2.11
C ASN A 156 20.77 13.00 -1.03
N PRO A 157 20.62 13.48 0.22
CA PRO A 157 20.07 12.66 1.29
C PRO A 157 18.61 12.31 1.02
N GLU A 158 18.18 11.16 1.54
CA GLU A 158 16.78 10.76 1.56
C GLU A 158 15.94 11.81 2.30
N VAL A 159 14.83 12.22 1.69
CA VAL A 159 13.84 13.10 2.33
C VAL A 159 12.63 12.24 2.65
N LYS A 160 12.35 12.01 3.93
CA LYS A 160 11.12 11.36 4.39
C LYS A 160 10.15 12.37 4.95
N ILE A 161 8.95 12.39 4.41
CA ILE A 161 7.81 13.08 5.03
C ILE A 161 7.09 12.09 5.92
N GLN A 162 6.87 12.43 7.18
CA GLN A 162 6.25 11.54 8.18
C GLN A 162 5.11 12.22 8.94
N ASN A 163 4.95 13.52 8.77
CA ASN A 163 3.88 14.29 9.40
C ASN A 163 3.55 15.56 8.59
N LYS A 164 2.38 16.12 8.91
CA LYS A 164 1.86 17.33 8.26
C LYS A 164 2.81 18.53 8.37
N GLN A 165 3.54 18.71 9.48
CA GLN A 165 4.46 19.84 9.63
C GLN A 165 5.62 19.78 8.63
N GLN A 166 6.19 18.59 8.41
CA GLN A 166 7.24 18.38 7.41
C GLN A 166 6.71 18.63 6.00
N LEU A 167 5.51 18.12 5.69
CA LEU A 167 4.83 18.36 4.41
C LEU A 167 4.63 19.87 4.17
N THR A 168 3.99 20.56 5.12
CA THR A 168 3.76 22.01 5.04
C THR A 168 5.07 22.78 4.87
N SER A 169 6.13 22.40 5.61
CA SER A 169 7.44 23.06 5.49
C SER A 169 8.10 22.85 4.13
N LEU A 170 7.88 21.71 3.48
CA LEU A 170 8.34 21.45 2.11
C LEU A 170 7.56 22.29 1.10
N LEU A 171 6.23 22.26 1.18
CA LEU A 171 5.36 22.98 0.25
C LEU A 171 5.49 24.50 0.40
N ASP A 172 5.71 25.01 1.61
CA ASP A 172 6.03 26.43 1.83
C ASP A 172 7.33 26.84 1.11
N LYS A 173 8.34 25.97 1.05
CA LYS A 173 9.56 26.22 0.27
C LYS A 173 9.29 26.19 -1.22
N TRP A 174 8.45 25.27 -1.71
CA TRP A 174 8.06 25.24 -3.12
C TRP A 174 7.32 26.51 -3.52
N VAL A 175 6.36 26.96 -2.71
CA VAL A 175 5.66 28.23 -2.94
C VAL A 175 6.62 29.42 -2.88
N ALA A 176 7.57 29.44 -1.94
CA ALA A 176 8.58 30.50 -1.89
C ALA A 176 9.47 30.52 -3.15
N ASN A 177 9.90 29.35 -3.63
CA ASN A 177 10.67 29.25 -4.87
C ASN A 177 9.85 29.71 -6.08
N ALA A 178 8.58 29.30 -6.19
CA ALA A 178 7.67 29.75 -7.24
C ALA A 178 7.50 31.29 -7.24
N VAL A 179 7.45 31.90 -6.04
CA VAL A 179 7.42 33.37 -5.90
C VAL A 179 8.73 34.00 -6.38
N GLU A 180 9.89 33.43 -6.05
CA GLU A 180 11.18 33.93 -6.55
C GLU A 180 11.32 33.78 -8.07
N GLU A 181 10.83 32.69 -8.65
CA GLU A 181 10.79 32.51 -10.10
C GLU A 181 9.88 33.53 -10.78
N ALA A 182 8.71 33.80 -10.20
CA ALA A 182 7.77 34.81 -10.71
C ALA A 182 8.34 36.24 -10.70
N LYS A 183 9.36 36.52 -9.86
CA LYS A 183 10.09 37.80 -9.90
C LYS A 183 11.01 37.91 -11.11
N ALA A 184 11.55 36.77 -11.56
CA ALA A 184 12.55 36.71 -12.61
C ALA A 184 11.95 36.48 -14.00
N PHE A 185 10.80 35.82 -14.10
CA PHE A 185 10.22 35.41 -15.38
C PHE A 185 8.72 35.71 -15.46
N ARG A 186 8.27 36.14 -16.64
CA ARG A 186 6.84 36.20 -16.96
C ARG A 186 6.27 34.79 -17.02
N SER A 187 5.31 34.49 -16.16
CA SER A 187 4.52 33.27 -16.20
C SER A 187 3.04 33.60 -16.03
N ILE A 188 2.18 32.89 -16.76
CA ILE A 188 0.73 33.07 -16.68
C ILE A 188 0.12 32.33 -15.47
N GLY A 189 0.92 31.56 -14.74
CA GLY A 189 0.52 30.89 -13.51
C GLY A 189 1.43 29.71 -13.15
N GLN A 190 1.36 29.29 -11.89
CA GLN A 190 1.93 28.04 -11.42
C GLN A 190 0.93 27.33 -10.52
N THR A 191 0.69 26.04 -10.75
CA THR A 191 -0.19 25.26 -9.89
C THR A 191 0.42 23.91 -9.52
N PHE A 192 0.08 23.44 -8.33
CA PHE A 192 0.38 22.08 -7.89
C PHE A 192 -0.82 21.54 -7.10
N ASP A 193 -1.36 20.43 -7.57
CA ASP A 193 -2.51 19.77 -6.98
C ASP A 193 -2.14 18.32 -6.67
N LEU A 194 -2.47 17.85 -5.47
CA LEU A 194 -2.40 16.44 -5.12
C LEU A 194 -3.64 16.05 -4.32
N ASP A 195 -4.52 15.28 -4.93
CA ASP A 195 -5.82 14.94 -4.37
C ASP A 195 -6.01 13.43 -4.23
N LEU A 196 -6.18 12.99 -2.99
CA LEU A 196 -6.60 11.62 -2.69
C LEU A 196 -8.13 11.54 -2.73
N ASN A 197 -8.66 10.70 -3.62
CA ASN A 197 -10.10 10.51 -3.82
C ASN A 197 -10.51 9.05 -3.60
N PHE A 198 -11.74 8.84 -3.13
CA PHE A 198 -12.32 7.51 -3.02
C PHE A 198 -13.03 7.17 -4.31
N LEU A 199 -12.63 6.07 -4.95
CA LEU A 199 -13.20 5.65 -6.23
C LEU A 199 -14.41 4.74 -6.01
N HIS A 200 -14.22 3.61 -5.33
CA HIS A 200 -15.29 2.69 -4.97
C HIS A 200 -14.86 1.68 -3.90
N GLN A 201 -15.83 0.97 -3.35
CA GLN A 201 -15.62 -0.24 -2.56
C GLN A 201 -16.38 -1.40 -3.18
N LYS A 202 -15.72 -2.54 -3.32
CA LYS A 202 -16.32 -3.81 -3.74
C LYS A 202 -15.92 -4.88 -2.74
N GLU A 203 -16.89 -5.38 -1.98
CA GLU A 203 -16.66 -6.36 -0.91
C GLU A 203 -15.58 -5.87 0.07
N ASN A 204 -14.49 -6.63 0.23
CA ASN A 204 -13.36 -6.31 1.09
C ASN A 204 -12.28 -5.44 0.41
N MET A 205 -12.52 -4.94 -0.81
CA MET A 205 -11.57 -4.11 -1.54
C MET A 205 -12.09 -2.68 -1.63
N ALA A 206 -11.25 -1.73 -1.25
CA ALA A 206 -11.50 -0.30 -1.47
C ALA A 206 -10.44 0.24 -2.41
N THR A 207 -10.86 0.98 -3.43
CA THR A 207 -9.98 1.63 -4.39
C THR A 207 -10.04 3.13 -4.17
N PHE A 208 -8.88 3.75 -4.06
CA PHE A 208 -8.68 5.19 -4.00
C PHE A 208 -7.79 5.60 -5.17
N THR A 209 -7.84 6.88 -5.54
CA THR A 209 -6.90 7.48 -6.49
C THR A 209 -6.12 8.58 -5.80
N LEU A 210 -4.84 8.71 -6.12
CA LEU A 210 -4.00 9.85 -5.79
C LEU A 210 -3.68 10.54 -7.11
N PHE A 211 -4.43 11.60 -7.39
CA PHE A 211 -4.29 12.39 -8.60
C PHE A 211 -3.30 13.53 -8.34
N SER A 212 -2.28 13.67 -9.19
CA SER A 212 -1.34 14.77 -9.13
C SER A 212 -1.46 15.62 -10.40
N HIS A 213 -1.43 16.93 -10.27
CA HIS A 213 -1.29 17.85 -11.40
C HIS A 213 -0.26 18.93 -11.07
N THR A 214 0.52 19.34 -12.06
CA THR A 214 1.49 20.43 -11.92
C THR A 214 1.53 21.26 -13.19
N TYR A 215 1.49 22.58 -13.01
CA TYR A 215 1.65 23.57 -14.06
C TYR A 215 2.71 24.58 -13.67
N ALA A 216 3.64 24.88 -14.57
CA ALA A 216 4.76 25.79 -14.31
C ALA A 216 4.92 26.89 -15.38
N GLY A 217 3.82 27.29 -16.03
CA GLY A 217 3.83 28.40 -17.00
C GLY A 217 4.09 28.02 -18.47
N GLY A 218 4.04 26.73 -18.81
CA GLY A 218 4.24 26.23 -20.19
C GLY A 218 2.95 26.15 -21.02
N ALA A 219 2.98 25.38 -22.12
CA ALA A 219 1.79 25.20 -22.98
C ALA A 219 0.66 24.41 -22.29
N HIS A 220 1.01 23.51 -21.36
CA HIS A 220 0.08 22.70 -20.58
C HIS A 220 0.75 22.23 -19.28
N GLY A 221 -0.05 21.74 -18.33
CA GLY A 221 0.44 21.03 -17.14
C GLY A 221 0.79 19.57 -17.42
N VAL A 222 1.30 18.87 -16.42
CA VAL A 222 1.50 17.41 -16.42
C VAL A 222 0.70 16.83 -15.27
N TYR A 223 0.15 15.63 -15.46
CA TYR A 223 -0.64 14.97 -14.44
C TYR A 223 -0.35 13.46 -14.39
N SER A 224 -0.76 12.83 -13.29
CA SER A 224 -0.78 11.38 -13.13
C SER A 224 -1.87 10.93 -12.17
N THR A 225 -2.40 9.73 -12.36
CA THR A 225 -3.41 9.09 -11.51
C THR A 225 -2.84 7.79 -10.95
N ASN A 226 -2.50 7.79 -9.66
CA ASN A 226 -2.04 6.58 -8.98
C ASN A 226 -3.18 5.90 -8.24
N TYR A 227 -3.34 4.59 -8.42
CA TYR A 227 -4.40 3.82 -7.78
C TYR A 227 -3.88 3.13 -6.52
N ILE A 228 -4.66 3.23 -5.45
CA ILE A 228 -4.39 2.61 -4.15
C ILE A 228 -5.51 1.60 -3.90
N VAL A 229 -5.21 0.32 -4.15
CA VAL A 229 -6.14 -0.78 -3.87
C VAL A 229 -5.86 -1.32 -2.47
N VAL A 230 -6.84 -1.27 -1.58
CA VAL A 230 -6.72 -1.67 -0.17
C VAL A 230 -7.55 -2.92 0.10
N ASP A 231 -6.91 -3.95 0.64
CA ASP A 231 -7.59 -5.09 1.24
C ASP A 231 -7.99 -4.74 2.68
N LEU A 232 -9.27 -4.44 2.86
CA LEU A 232 -9.85 -4.02 4.14
C LEU A 232 -9.82 -5.13 5.19
N LYS A 233 -9.84 -6.40 4.77
CA LYS A 233 -9.77 -7.54 5.67
C LYS A 233 -8.37 -7.70 6.24
N ASN A 234 -7.36 -7.56 5.38
CA ASN A 234 -5.96 -7.71 5.76
C ASN A 234 -5.29 -6.38 6.17
N LYS A 235 -6.03 -5.27 6.09
CA LYS A 235 -5.61 -3.91 6.49
C LYS A 235 -4.31 -3.46 5.80
N LYS A 236 -4.21 -3.70 4.49
CA LYS A 236 -3.02 -3.36 3.72
C LYS A 236 -3.34 -2.89 2.31
N LYS A 237 -2.46 -2.04 1.75
CA LYS A 237 -2.40 -1.77 0.32
C LYS A 237 -1.93 -3.06 -0.39
N ILE A 238 -2.57 -3.40 -1.50
CA ILE A 238 -2.17 -4.50 -2.37
C ILE A 238 -1.05 -4.00 -3.28
N SER A 239 0.07 -4.72 -3.28
CA SER A 239 1.20 -4.50 -4.18
C SER A 239 1.22 -5.53 -5.33
N LEU A 240 2.02 -5.28 -6.35
CA LEU A 240 2.23 -6.24 -7.44
C LEU A 240 2.80 -7.59 -6.92
N ASP A 241 3.65 -7.53 -5.89
CA ASP A 241 4.22 -8.71 -5.23
C ASP A 241 3.20 -9.53 -4.42
N ASP A 242 2.11 -8.90 -3.97
CA ASP A 242 0.98 -9.62 -3.37
C ASP A 242 0.19 -10.41 -4.43
N LEU A 243 0.09 -9.87 -5.64
CA LEU A 243 -0.70 -10.44 -6.73
C LEU A 243 0.02 -11.54 -7.51
N PHE A 244 1.31 -11.38 -7.75
CA PHE A 244 2.06 -12.24 -8.65
C PHE A 244 3.40 -12.64 -8.02
N THR A 245 3.78 -13.90 -8.19
CA THR A 245 5.18 -14.33 -7.95
C THR A 245 6.11 -13.66 -8.96
N LYS A 246 7.41 -13.58 -8.67
CA LYS A 246 8.39 -12.98 -9.61
C LYS A 246 8.38 -13.66 -10.99
N ASP A 247 8.25 -14.98 -11.04
CA ASP A 247 8.11 -15.73 -12.30
C ASP A 247 6.84 -15.34 -13.07
N ASN A 248 5.73 -15.13 -12.37
CA ASN A 248 4.48 -14.72 -13.00
C ASN A 248 4.47 -13.23 -13.38
N GLN A 249 5.20 -12.37 -12.68
CA GLN A 249 5.43 -10.99 -13.10
C GLN A 249 6.22 -10.93 -14.42
N ALA A 250 7.22 -11.80 -14.61
CA ALA A 250 7.93 -11.90 -15.88
C ALA A 250 6.98 -12.31 -17.04
N LYS A 251 6.09 -13.28 -16.80
CA LYS A 251 5.06 -13.66 -17.79
C LYS A 251 4.05 -12.54 -18.04
N LEU A 252 3.63 -11.85 -16.98
CA LEU A 252 2.74 -10.69 -17.07
C LEU A 252 3.38 -9.57 -17.90
N LYS A 253 4.68 -9.30 -17.71
CA LYS A 253 5.44 -8.34 -18.50
C LYS A 253 5.38 -8.66 -20.00
N GLU A 254 5.57 -9.92 -20.37
CA GLU A 254 5.46 -10.35 -21.77
C GLU A 254 4.06 -10.12 -22.34
N ARG A 255 3.00 -10.43 -21.56
CA ARG A 255 1.61 -10.19 -21.96
C ARG A 255 1.29 -8.70 -22.13
N LEU A 256 1.71 -7.89 -21.16
CA LEU A 256 1.56 -6.43 -21.20
C LEU A 256 2.30 -5.86 -22.42
N TRP A 257 3.51 -6.34 -22.71
CA TRP A 257 4.23 -5.95 -23.92
C TRP A 257 3.47 -6.32 -25.19
N GLU A 258 2.98 -7.56 -25.31
CA GLU A 258 2.18 -8.00 -26.47
C GLU A 258 0.95 -7.10 -26.69
N SER A 259 0.24 -6.75 -25.62
CA SER A 259 -0.92 -5.85 -25.65
C SER A 259 -0.53 -4.43 -26.09
N TYR A 260 0.56 -3.89 -25.54
CA TYR A 260 1.09 -2.59 -25.90
C TYR A 260 1.57 -2.51 -27.35
N GLU A 261 2.36 -3.50 -27.79
CA GLU A 261 2.91 -3.59 -29.13
C GLU A 261 1.78 -3.64 -30.18
N ALA A 262 0.69 -4.35 -29.88
CA ALA A 262 -0.48 -4.43 -30.74
C ALA A 262 -1.17 -3.08 -30.99
N ARG A 263 -1.01 -2.10 -30.08
CA ARG A 263 -1.50 -0.72 -30.26
C ARG A 263 -0.72 0.06 -31.31
N SER A 264 0.51 -0.38 -31.63
CA SER A 264 1.36 0.25 -32.65
C SER A 264 1.08 -0.29 -34.06
N ARG A 265 -0.04 -1.01 -34.25
CA ARG A 265 -0.52 -1.44 -35.57
C ARG A 265 -1.34 -0.34 -36.21
N ASP A 266 -1.04 -0.03 -37.47
CA ASP A 266 -1.93 0.81 -38.28
C ASP A 266 -3.18 0.05 -38.75
N ASP A 267 -4.07 0.76 -39.44
CA ASP A 267 -5.31 0.22 -39.99
C ASP A 267 -5.09 -0.94 -40.99
N ASN A 268 -3.88 -1.07 -41.55
CA ASN A 268 -3.50 -2.16 -42.45
C ASN A 268 -2.83 -3.32 -41.71
N GLY A 269 -2.71 -3.24 -40.38
CA GLY A 269 -2.06 -4.22 -39.52
C GLY A 269 -0.53 -4.17 -39.54
N GLN A 270 0.08 -3.15 -40.18
CA GLN A 270 1.53 -2.99 -40.18
C GLN A 270 2.01 -2.44 -38.84
N MET A 271 3.08 -3.04 -38.32
CA MET A 271 3.71 -2.61 -37.07
C MET A 271 4.56 -1.37 -37.32
N HIS A 272 4.34 -0.34 -36.51
CA HIS A 272 5.26 0.79 -36.37
C HIS A 272 6.12 0.61 -35.13
N ASN A 273 7.18 1.42 -35.02
CA ASN A 273 7.99 1.46 -33.81
C ASN A 273 7.12 1.93 -32.62
N THR A 274 7.23 1.24 -31.50
CA THR A 274 6.63 1.63 -30.23
C THR A 274 7.32 2.88 -29.66
N TRP A 275 6.67 3.58 -28.72
CA TRP A 275 7.23 4.76 -28.03
C TRP A 275 8.46 4.39 -27.19
N VAL A 276 8.45 3.21 -26.58
CA VAL A 276 9.57 2.66 -25.79
C VAL A 276 10.04 1.33 -26.37
N GLU A 277 11.30 0.99 -26.12
CA GLU A 277 11.83 -0.33 -26.47
C GLU A 277 11.39 -1.39 -25.45
N LYS A 278 11.29 -2.66 -25.89
CA LYS A 278 10.92 -3.78 -25.01
C LYS A 278 11.85 -3.93 -23.80
N ALA A 279 13.12 -3.58 -23.96
CA ALA A 279 14.10 -3.63 -22.88
C ALA A 279 13.79 -2.63 -21.74
N GLU A 280 13.18 -1.48 -22.09
CA GLU A 280 12.85 -0.41 -21.15
C GLU A 280 11.45 -0.56 -20.56
N PHE A 281 10.57 -1.32 -21.23
CA PHE A 281 9.22 -1.61 -20.76
C PHE A 281 9.21 -2.22 -19.35
N ARG A 282 8.24 -1.83 -18.52
CA ARG A 282 8.08 -2.32 -17.13
C ARG A 282 6.62 -2.65 -16.85
N VAL A 283 6.41 -3.56 -15.90
CA VAL A 283 5.09 -3.75 -15.29
C VAL A 283 4.89 -2.60 -14.31
N PRO A 284 3.80 -1.84 -14.38
CA PRO A 284 3.58 -0.73 -13.47
C PRO A 284 3.12 -1.30 -12.14
N ASP A 285 3.56 -0.66 -11.05
CA ASP A 285 2.98 -0.89 -9.72
C ASP A 285 1.63 -0.16 -9.56
N ASN A 286 1.21 0.59 -10.58
CA ASN A 286 -0.05 1.32 -10.65
C ASN A 286 -1.12 0.50 -11.39
N PHE A 287 -2.09 -0.02 -10.64
CA PHE A 287 -3.18 -0.82 -11.20
C PHE A 287 -4.44 -0.73 -10.34
N TYR A 288 -5.58 -1.06 -10.93
CA TYR A 288 -6.83 -1.23 -10.18
C TYR A 288 -7.66 -2.41 -10.68
N PHE A 289 -8.59 -2.85 -9.84
CA PHE A 289 -9.50 -3.94 -10.18
C PHE A 289 -10.82 -3.39 -10.69
N SER A 290 -11.34 -4.00 -11.73
CA SER A 290 -12.70 -3.80 -12.21
C SER A 290 -13.52 -5.09 -12.11
N ASP A 291 -14.75 -5.03 -12.59
CA ASP A 291 -15.61 -6.21 -12.69
C ASP A 291 -15.07 -7.23 -13.70
N THR A 292 -14.34 -6.78 -14.71
CA THR A 292 -13.87 -7.62 -15.82
C THR A 292 -12.43 -8.10 -15.64
N GLY A 293 -11.59 -7.36 -14.91
CA GLY A 293 -10.19 -7.71 -14.78
C GLY A 293 -9.35 -6.75 -13.95
N ILE A 294 -8.07 -6.67 -14.32
CA ILE A 294 -7.11 -5.71 -13.77
C ILE A 294 -6.70 -4.76 -14.89
N HIS A 295 -6.70 -3.47 -14.57
CA HIS A 295 -6.23 -2.38 -15.41
C HIS A 295 -4.85 -1.96 -14.94
N PHE A 296 -3.85 -2.00 -15.80
CA PHE A 296 -2.49 -1.54 -15.51
C PHE A 296 -2.29 -0.17 -16.15
N VAL A 297 -2.06 0.86 -15.33
CA VAL A 297 -2.09 2.25 -15.74
C VAL A 297 -0.67 2.80 -15.87
N TYR A 298 -0.38 3.39 -17.02
CA TYR A 298 0.87 4.06 -17.34
C TYR A 298 0.62 5.56 -17.46
N SER A 299 1.41 6.38 -16.77
CA SER A 299 1.26 7.84 -16.79
C SER A 299 1.50 8.40 -18.20
N VAL A 300 1.08 9.65 -18.42
CA VAL A 300 1.44 10.38 -19.64
C VAL A 300 2.96 10.33 -19.90
N TYR A 301 3.35 10.21 -21.16
CA TYR A 301 4.75 10.04 -21.62
C TYR A 301 5.42 8.69 -21.32
N GLU A 302 4.82 7.80 -20.53
CA GLU A 302 5.44 6.49 -20.26
C GLU A 302 5.41 5.57 -21.49
N LEU A 303 4.24 5.46 -22.15
CA LEU A 303 4.03 4.56 -23.29
C LEU A 303 3.58 5.26 -24.58
N GLY A 304 3.37 6.58 -24.55
CA GLY A 304 2.87 7.35 -25.68
C GLY A 304 2.95 8.85 -25.44
N SER A 305 2.46 9.63 -26.40
CA SER A 305 2.45 11.08 -26.31
C SER A 305 1.44 11.60 -25.27
N PHE A 306 1.61 12.84 -24.80
CA PHE A 306 0.64 13.47 -23.88
C PHE A 306 -0.78 13.52 -24.44
N ALA A 307 -0.94 13.66 -25.76
CA ALA A 307 -2.24 13.72 -26.41
C ALA A 307 -3.04 12.40 -26.31
N GLU A 308 -2.35 11.28 -26.07
CA GLU A 308 -2.98 9.98 -25.85
C GLU A 308 -3.44 9.80 -24.40
N GLY A 309 -3.03 10.69 -23.49
CA GLY A 309 -3.34 10.61 -22.07
C GLY A 309 -2.61 9.46 -21.36
N GLU A 310 -3.18 9.03 -20.24
CA GLU A 310 -2.72 7.83 -19.53
C GLU A 310 -3.14 6.60 -20.32
N ILE A 311 -2.23 5.64 -20.46
CA ILE A 311 -2.48 4.40 -21.22
C ILE A 311 -2.79 3.29 -20.23
N GLU A 312 -3.96 2.67 -20.39
CA GLU A 312 -4.35 1.46 -19.66
C GLU A 312 -4.13 0.21 -20.53
N LEU A 313 -3.49 -0.81 -19.95
CA LEU A 313 -3.38 -2.15 -20.52
C LEU A 313 -4.21 -3.11 -19.67
N ASP A 314 -5.32 -3.57 -20.25
CA ASP A 314 -6.35 -4.30 -19.52
C ASP A 314 -6.24 -5.81 -19.77
N PHE A 315 -6.41 -6.61 -18.71
CA PHE A 315 -6.48 -8.06 -18.82
C PHE A 315 -7.65 -8.62 -18.04
N MET A 316 -8.41 -9.52 -18.67
CA MET A 316 -9.58 -10.11 -18.04
C MET A 316 -9.17 -11.07 -16.91
N TRP A 317 -10.06 -11.26 -15.93
CA TRP A 317 -9.87 -12.24 -14.85
C TRP A 317 -9.55 -13.65 -15.38
N GLN A 318 -10.13 -14.02 -16.53
CA GLN A 318 -9.89 -15.31 -17.19
C GLN A 318 -8.42 -15.51 -17.57
N GLU A 319 -7.77 -14.46 -18.05
CA GLU A 319 -6.38 -14.47 -18.50
C GLU A 319 -5.41 -14.36 -17.31
N LEU A 320 -5.79 -13.59 -16.30
CA LEU A 320 -4.94 -13.30 -15.13
C LEU A 320 -4.99 -14.38 -14.05
N ASN A 321 -6.13 -15.05 -13.86
CA ASN A 321 -6.31 -16.06 -12.80
C ASN A 321 -5.18 -17.11 -12.75
N PRO A 322 -4.69 -17.68 -13.87
CA PRO A 322 -3.57 -18.61 -13.84
C PRO A 322 -2.24 -18.01 -13.36
N LEU A 323 -2.07 -16.69 -13.47
CA LEU A 323 -0.87 -15.96 -13.05
C LEU A 323 -1.00 -15.42 -11.60
N LEU A 324 -2.22 -15.16 -11.15
CA LEU A 324 -2.48 -14.62 -9.82
C LEU A 324 -2.18 -15.62 -8.71
N ASN A 325 -1.64 -15.10 -7.62
CA ASN A 325 -1.56 -15.80 -6.34
C ASN A 325 -2.97 -16.23 -5.90
N LYS A 326 -3.09 -17.42 -5.32
CA LYS A 326 -4.39 -18.06 -4.99
C LYS A 326 -5.35 -17.16 -4.20
N ALA A 327 -4.83 -16.30 -3.33
CA ALA A 327 -5.64 -15.40 -2.51
C ALA A 327 -6.42 -14.34 -3.31
N TYR A 328 -5.99 -14.05 -4.54
CA TYR A 328 -6.54 -12.99 -5.39
C TYR A 328 -7.21 -13.51 -6.67
N GLN A 329 -7.25 -14.83 -6.87
CA GLN A 329 -7.99 -15.43 -7.97
C GLN A 329 -9.49 -15.20 -7.78
N LYS A 330 -10.20 -14.84 -8.86
CA LYS A 330 -11.65 -14.66 -8.85
C LYS A 330 -12.35 -15.90 -9.37
N GLU A 331 -13.40 -16.35 -8.68
CA GLU A 331 -14.29 -17.36 -9.25
C GLU A 331 -14.99 -16.78 -10.48
N LEU A 332 -14.71 -17.37 -11.63
CA LEU A 332 -15.38 -17.02 -12.87
C LEU A 332 -16.78 -17.63 -12.83
N LYS A 333 -17.78 -16.80 -12.56
CA LYS A 333 -19.17 -17.23 -12.73
C LYS A 333 -19.38 -17.46 -14.23
N GLU A 334 -19.72 -18.69 -14.61
CA GLU A 334 -20.15 -18.96 -15.98
C GLU A 334 -21.29 -18.00 -16.31
N SER A 335 -21.06 -17.16 -17.31
CA SER A 335 -22.11 -16.30 -17.81
C SER A 335 -23.20 -17.20 -18.40
N LYS A 336 -24.34 -17.28 -17.72
CA LYS A 336 -25.55 -17.89 -18.26
C LYS A 336 -26.17 -16.97 -19.31
N PHE A 337 -25.46 -16.69 -20.40
CA PHE A 337 -26.13 -16.29 -21.64
C PHE A 337 -26.66 -17.57 -22.28
N ARG A 338 -27.94 -17.84 -22.02
CA ARG A 338 -28.78 -18.73 -22.81
C ARG A 338 -29.47 -17.95 -23.90
#